data_AF-A0A931HL56-F1
#
_entry.id   AF-A0A931HL56-F1
#
_cell.length_a   1.000
_cell.length_b   1.000
_cell.length_c   1.000
_cell.angle_alpha   90.00
_cell.angle_beta   90.00
_cell.angle_gamma   90.00
#
_symmetry.space_group_name_H-M   'P 1'
#
loop_
_entity.id
_entity.type
_entity.pdbx_description
1 polymer ?
#
loop_
_entity_poly.entity_id
_entity_poly.type
_entity_poly.pdbx_seq_one_letter_code
_entity_poly.pdbx_strand_id
1 'polypeptide(L)'
;MSEPTEFEPIDCSAVIADVYLLLDSECDETSRARLEHHLHECGPCLEAYGIEEKIKSLLSRKCGGEHAPEGLRERLMIEIRRNVVVKRTETEG
;
A
#
# COMPACT_ATOMS: atom_id res chain seq x y z
N MET A 1 -15.07 35.19 -1.99
CA MET A 1 -14.35 34.31 -1.05
C MET A 1 -14.91 32.93 -1.31
N SER A 2 -14.19 32.11 -2.07
CA SER A 2 -14.66 30.80 -2.47
C SER A 2 -14.24 29.81 -1.38
N GLU A 3 -15.21 29.14 -0.78
CA GLU A 3 -14.96 28.03 0.15
C GLU A 3 -14.18 26.92 -0.58
N PRO A 4 -13.14 26.33 0.03
CA PRO A 4 -12.41 25.23 -0.58
C PRO A 4 -13.32 23.99 -0.62
N THR A 5 -13.75 23.60 -1.81
CA THR A 5 -14.43 22.33 -2.05
C THR A 5 -13.46 21.20 -1.69
N GLU A 6 -13.79 20.37 -0.71
CA GLU A 6 -12.91 19.39 -0.05
C GLU A 6 -12.34 18.25 -0.92
N PHE A 7 -12.58 18.22 -2.23
CA PHE A 7 -11.96 17.22 -3.11
C PHE A 7 -11.67 17.86 -4.47
N GLU A 8 -10.45 18.39 -4.61
CA GLU A 8 -9.96 18.87 -5.90
C GLU A 8 -9.85 17.66 -6.85
N PRO A 9 -10.50 17.70 -8.03
CA PRO A 9 -10.55 16.56 -8.94
C PRO A 9 -9.14 16.20 -9.39
N ILE A 10 -8.71 14.98 -9.05
CA ILE A 10 -7.37 14.49 -9.37
C ILE A 10 -7.25 14.32 -10.88
N ASP A 11 -6.23 14.93 -11.46
CA ASP A 11 -5.88 14.72 -12.86
C ASP A 11 -5.44 13.26 -13.08
N CYS A 12 -5.99 12.62 -14.10
CA CYS A 12 -5.74 11.20 -14.39
C CYS A 12 -4.25 10.89 -14.58
N SER A 13 -3.44 11.89 -14.99
CA SER A 13 -1.99 11.75 -15.12
C SER A 13 -1.26 11.60 -13.78
N ALA A 14 -1.76 12.27 -12.73
CA ALA A 14 -1.22 12.17 -11.37
C ALA A 14 -1.57 10.82 -10.73
N VAL A 15 -2.76 10.29 -11.00
CA VAL A 15 -3.25 8.99 -10.49
C VAL A 15 -2.33 7.84 -10.87
N ILE A 16 -1.78 7.83 -12.09
CA ILE A 16 -0.96 6.71 -12.56
C ILE A 16 0.33 6.56 -11.75
N ALA A 17 0.98 7.67 -11.36
CA ALA A 17 2.17 7.62 -10.51
C ALA A 17 1.84 7.06 -9.12
N ASP A 18 0.70 7.48 -8.55
CA ASP A 18 0.29 7.06 -7.21
C ASP A 18 -0.31 5.65 -7.18
N VAL A 19 -0.74 5.09 -8.32
CA VAL A 19 -1.17 3.69 -8.45
C VAL A 19 -0.04 2.72 -8.11
N TYR A 20 1.21 3.03 -8.46
CA TYR A 20 2.35 2.20 -8.08
C TYR A 20 2.55 2.19 -6.56
N LEU A 21 2.50 3.35 -5.91
CA LEU A 21 2.57 3.47 -4.45
C LEU A 21 1.43 2.71 -3.76
N LEU A 22 0.22 2.79 -4.32
CA LEU A 22 -0.93 2.03 -3.83
C LEU A 22 -0.70 0.53 -3.94
N LEU A 23 -0.25 0.05 -5.11
CA LEU A 23 0.03 -1.36 -5.35
C LEU A 23 1.16 -1.89 -4.44
N ASP A 24 2.15 -1.06 -4.11
CA ASP A 24 3.26 -1.41 -3.19
C ASP A 24 2.89 -1.29 -1.71
N SER A 25 1.67 -0.85 -1.40
CA SER A 25 1.23 -0.55 -0.02
C SER A 25 2.07 0.55 0.66
N GLU A 26 2.69 1.41 -0.14
CA GLU A 26 3.55 2.53 0.28
C GLU A 26 2.79 3.87 0.36
N CYS A 27 1.48 3.87 0.07
CA CYS A 27 0.64 5.06 0.21
C CYS A 27 0.10 5.24 1.64
N ASP A 28 -0.06 6.48 2.09
CA ASP A 28 -0.77 6.80 3.34
C ASP A 28 -2.30 6.62 3.19
N GLU A 29 -3.02 6.60 4.31
CA GLU A 29 -4.48 6.37 4.33
C GLU A 29 -5.27 7.42 3.56
N THR A 30 -4.83 8.69 3.59
CA THR A 30 -5.50 9.79 2.88
C THR A 30 -5.36 9.62 1.39
N SER A 31 -4.15 9.28 0.93
CA SER A 31 -3.87 9.05 -0.49
C SER A 31 -4.59 7.80 -1.00
N ARG A 32 -4.66 6.73 -0.20
CA ARG A 32 -5.45 5.54 -0.52
C ARG A 32 -6.93 5.85 -0.74
N ALA A 33 -7.58 6.52 0.23
CA ALA A 33 -9.01 6.83 0.13
C ALA A 33 -9.33 7.69 -1.10
N ARG A 34 -8.46 8.66 -1.40
CA ARG A 34 -8.60 9.53 -2.58
C ARG A 34 -8.47 8.75 -3.90
N LEU A 35 -7.48 7.85 -3.99
CA LEU A 35 -7.29 7.00 -5.16
C LEU A 35 -8.45 6.03 -5.37
N GLU A 36 -8.91 5.37 -4.31
CA GLU A 36 -10.05 4.44 -4.37
C GLU A 36 -11.31 5.14 -4.87
N HIS A 37 -11.57 6.36 -4.38
CA HIS A 37 -12.68 7.18 -4.87
C HIS A 37 -12.55 7.49 -6.36
N HIS A 38 -11.37 7.94 -6.82
CA HIS A 38 -11.14 8.24 -8.23
C HIS A 38 -11.28 6.99 -9.12
N LEU A 39 -10.73 5.85 -8.72
CA LEU A 39 -10.84 4.59 -9.48
C LEU A 39 -12.29 4.10 -9.57
N HIS A 40 -13.13 4.41 -8.58
CA HIS A 40 -14.55 4.09 -8.61
C HIS A 40 -15.33 4.97 -9.62
N GLU A 41 -14.92 6.23 -9.80
CA GLU A 41 -15.60 7.18 -10.70
C GLU A 41 -15.01 7.24 -12.11
N CYS A 42 -13.76 6.82 -12.30
CA CYS A 42 -13.01 6.92 -13.55
C CYS A 42 -12.67 5.54 -14.14
N GLY A 43 -13.50 5.09 -15.08
CA GLY A 43 -13.30 3.81 -15.80
C GLY A 43 -11.94 3.67 -16.50
N PRO A 44 -11.42 4.68 -17.22
CA PRO A 44 -10.09 4.61 -17.84
C PRO A 44 -8.95 4.37 -16.84
N CYS A 45 -9.00 5.03 -15.66
CA CYS A 45 -8.01 4.83 -14.61
C CYS A 45 -8.14 3.45 -13.96
N LEU A 46 -9.37 2.93 -13.81
CA LEU A 46 -9.61 1.56 -13.33
C LEU A 46 -9.04 0.50 -14.29
N GLU A 47 -9.17 0.71 -15.60
CA GLU A 47 -8.58 -0.17 -16.61
C GLU A 47 -7.06 -0.15 -16.55
N ALA A 48 -6.45 1.04 -16.47
CA ALA A 48 -5.01 1.20 -16.32
C ALA A 48 -4.50 0.53 -15.03
N TYR A 49 -5.16 0.75 -13.89
CA TYR A 49 -4.86 0.09 -12.63
C TYR A 49 -4.88 -1.44 -12.77
N GLY A 50 -5.92 -1.99 -13.40
CA GLY A 50 -6.05 -3.43 -13.61
C GLY A 50 -4.95 -4.03 -14.51
N ILE A 51 -4.39 -3.25 -15.44
CA ILE A 51 -3.22 -3.67 -16.22
C ILE A 51 -1.98 -3.71 -15.33
N GLU A 52 -1.74 -2.66 -14.55
CA GLU A 52 -0.57 -2.56 -13.67
C GLU A 52 -0.57 -3.64 -12.58
N GLU A 53 -1.72 -3.92 -11.97
CA GLU A 53 -1.89 -5.01 -11.01
C GLU A 53 -1.50 -6.37 -11.63
N LYS A 54 -1.95 -6.64 -12.86
CA LYS A 54 -1.63 -7.89 -13.58
C LYS A 54 -0.14 -7.98 -13.89
N ILE A 55 0.49 -6.89 -14.33
CA ILE A 55 1.94 -6.83 -14.60
C ILE A 55 2.70 -7.13 -13.32
N LYS A 56 2.37 -6.44 -12.22
CA LYS A 56 3.01 -6.65 -10.92
C LYS A 56 2.86 -8.08 -10.42
N SER A 57 1.67 -8.64 -10.55
CA SER A 57 1.39 -10.03 -10.18
C SER A 57 2.19 -11.03 -11.03
N LEU A 58 2.40 -10.73 -12.31
CA LEU A 58 3.20 -11.57 -13.20
C LEU A 58 4.68 -11.49 -12.84
N LEU A 59 5.20 -10.28 -12.58
CA LEU A 59 6.58 -10.05 -12.14
C LEU A 59 6.85 -10.74 -10.80
N SER A 60 5.96 -10.62 -9.81
CA SER A 60 6.08 -11.32 -8.53
C SER A 60 6.21 -12.84 -8.72
N ARG A 61 5.42 -13.42 -9.63
CA ARG A 61 5.42 -14.87 -9.91
C ARG A 61 6.62 -15.36 -10.73
N LYS A 62 7.15 -14.53 -11.64
CA LYS A 62 8.20 -14.94 -12.59
C LYS A 62 9.59 -14.45 -12.21
N CYS A 63 9.65 -13.37 -11.44
CA CYS A 63 10.87 -12.63 -11.12
C CYS A 63 11.00 -12.34 -9.62
N GLY A 64 10.17 -12.94 -8.76
CA GLY A 64 10.16 -12.74 -7.30
C GLY A 64 11.41 -13.19 -6.53
N GLY A 65 12.47 -13.61 -7.22
CA GLY A 65 13.81 -13.80 -6.66
C GLY A 65 14.00 -15.04 -5.79
N GLU A 66 15.09 -15.01 -5.03
CA GLU A 66 15.53 -16.07 -4.13
C GLU A 66 14.59 -16.16 -2.92
N HIS A 67 14.04 -17.35 -2.69
CA HIS A 67 13.21 -17.58 -1.51
C HIS A 67 14.04 -17.36 -0.24
N ALA A 68 13.42 -16.71 0.75
CA ALA A 68 14.01 -16.54 2.06
C ALA A 68 14.52 -17.91 2.59
N PRO A 69 15.69 -17.97 3.22
CA PRO A 69 16.21 -19.22 3.78
C PRO A 69 15.21 -19.87 4.72
N GLU A 70 15.10 -21.20 4.67
CA GLU A 70 14.08 -21.96 5.39
C GLU A 70 14.08 -21.69 6.91
N GLY A 71 15.27 -21.53 7.50
CA GLY A 71 15.46 -21.21 8.92
C GLY A 71 15.24 -19.74 9.31
N LEU A 72 15.02 -18.83 8.35
CA LEU A 72 14.83 -17.40 8.66
C LEU A 72 13.54 -17.16 9.43
N ARG A 73 12.46 -17.81 9.01
CA ARG A 73 11.14 -17.70 9.66
C ARG A 73 11.18 -18.12 11.13
N GLU A 74 11.89 -19.20 11.43
CA GLU A 74 12.00 -19.74 12.78
C GLU A 74 12.82 -18.81 13.69
N ARG A 75 13.94 -18.29 13.17
CA ARG A 75 14.74 -17.26 13.85
C ARG A 75 13.94 -16.00 14.13
N LEU A 76 13.19 -15.50 13.15
CA LEU A 76 12.33 -14.32 13.30
C LEU A 76 11.26 -14.53 14.37
N MET A 77 10.60 -15.69 14.39
CA MET A 77 9.59 -15.99 15.41
C MET A 77 10.16 -16.01 16.84
N ILE A 78 11.34 -16.59 17.02
CA ILE A 78 12.04 -16.58 18.32
C ILE A 78 12.35 -15.15 18.74
N GLU A 79 12.91 -14.35 17.83
CA GLU A 79 13.33 -12.98 18.13
C GLU A 79 12.14 -12.05 18.41
N ILE A 80 11.03 -12.19 17.67
CA ILE A 80 9.79 -11.44 17.94
C ILE A 80 9.25 -11.79 19.32
N ARG A 81 9.13 -13.08 19.66
CA ARG A 81 8.64 -13.51 20.99
C ARG A 81 9.53 -12.99 22.13
N ARG A 82 10.85 -12.95 21.92
CA ARG A 82 11.81 -12.41 22.89
C ARG A 82 11.62 -10.91 23.12
N ASN A 83 11.37 -10.13 22.07
CA ASN A 83 11.31 -8.67 22.14
C ASN A 83 9.91 -8.09 22.45
N VAL A 84 8.83 -8.86 22.27
CA VAL A 84 7.44 -8.41 22.56
C VAL A 84 7.13 -8.28 24.07
N VAL A 85 8.08 -8.55 24.96
CA VAL A 85 7.89 -8.50 26.43
C VAL A 85 7.98 -7.08 27.03
N VAL A 86 8.25 -6.02 26.26
CA VAL A 86 8.40 -4.65 26.84
C VAL A 86 7.55 -3.60 26.13
N LYS A 87 6.25 -3.58 26.43
CA LYS A 87 5.49 -2.34 26.62
C LYS A 87 4.57 -2.53 27.82
N ARG A 88 5.15 -2.36 29.01
CA ARG A 88 4.38 -2.13 30.23
C ARG A 88 3.61 -0.83 30.00
N THR A 89 2.29 -0.89 29.95
CA THR A 89 1.44 0.29 30.03
C THR A 89 1.61 0.85 31.44
N GLU A 90 2.39 1.92 31.56
CA GLU A 90 2.30 2.83 32.70
C GLU A 90 0.96 3.55 32.58
N THR A 91 -0.11 2.91 33.05
CA THR A 91 -1.25 3.63 33.59
C THR A 91 -0.84 4.14 34.96
N GLU A 92 -0.37 5.37 35.02
CA GLU A 92 -0.20 6.14 36.26
C GLU A 92 -0.86 7.51 36.07
N GLY A 93 -1.84 7.83 36.93
CA GLY A 93 -2.34 9.18 37.17
C GLY A 93 -3.77 9.44 36.74
#